data_AF-A0A8T7F3P6-F1
#
_entry.id   AF-A0A8T7F3P6-F1
#
_cell.length_a   1.000
_cell.length_b   1.000
_cell.length_c   1.000
_cell.angle_alpha   90.00
_cell.angle_beta   90.00
_cell.angle_gamma   90.00
#
_symmetry.space_group_name_H-M   'P 1'
#
loop_
_entity.id
_entity.type
_entity.pdbx_description
1 polymer ?
#
loop_
_entity_poly.entity_id
_entity_poly.type
_entity_poly.pdbx_seq_one_letter_code
_entity_poly.pdbx_strand_id
1 'polypeptide(L)'
;MRQLVMYVRRNFCPYVGIARHVLDELGVPYREIDMDIDPAARERVVEWTGYLSVPTLVLAEVGEVVPYEPPTHLPRGHSPRGIDRGSMITEATDSELTRWLNKHGLIPHDAAEMKDALDRGAD
;
A
#
# COMPACT_ATOMS: atom_id res chain seq x y z
N MET A 1 14.40 9.78 6.17
CA MET A 1 13.09 10.38 5.81
C MET A 1 12.37 9.31 5.02
N ARG A 2 11.06 9.12 5.23
CA ARG A 2 10.32 8.01 4.63
C ARG A 2 9.59 8.45 3.36
N GLN A 3 9.40 7.51 2.44
CA GLN A 3 8.59 7.66 1.24
C GLN A 3 7.64 6.46 1.09
N LEU A 4 6.57 6.64 0.33
CA LEU A 4 5.65 5.57 -0.03
C LEU A 4 6.05 4.98 -1.39
N VAL A 5 6.18 3.66 -1.46
CA VAL A 5 6.45 2.94 -2.70
C VAL A 5 5.32 1.94 -2.94
N MET A 6 4.74 1.94 -4.14
CA MET A 6 3.68 1.03 -4.54
C MET A 6 4.16 0.10 -5.65
N TYR A 7 4.13 -1.20 -5.37
CA TYR A 7 4.40 -2.24 -6.36
C TYR A 7 3.13 -2.54 -7.16
N VAL A 8 3.23 -2.47 -8.49
CA VAL A 8 2.12 -2.63 -9.43
C VAL A 8 2.44 -3.62 -10.54
N ARG A 9 1.43 -3.97 -11.33
CA ARG A 9 1.52 -4.77 -12.56
C ARG A 9 0.87 -4.00 -13.71
N ARG A 10 1.18 -4.36 -14.95
CA ARG A 10 0.58 -3.74 -16.15
C ARG A 10 -0.88 -4.13 -16.36
N ASN A 11 -1.25 -5.35 -15.97
CA ASN A 11 -2.62 -5.82 -16.13
C ASN A 11 -3.56 -5.06 -15.18
N PHE A 12 -4.77 -4.79 -15.66
CA PHE A 12 -5.81 -4.13 -14.88
C PHE A 12 -6.05 -4.87 -13.56
N CYS A 13 -5.91 -4.14 -12.44
CA CYS A 13 -6.25 -4.61 -11.10
C CYS A 13 -7.11 -3.55 -10.40
N PRO A 14 -8.33 -3.90 -9.94
CA PRO A 14 -9.22 -2.93 -9.28
C PRO A 14 -8.59 -2.34 -8.00
N TYR A 15 -7.82 -3.13 -7.24
CA TYR A 15 -7.16 -2.64 -6.04
C TYR A 15 -6.05 -1.62 -6.33
N VAL A 16 -5.37 -1.71 -7.48
CA VAL A 16 -4.38 -0.70 -7.88
C VAL A 16 -5.09 0.61 -8.20
N GLY A 17 -6.26 0.54 -8.85
CA GLY A 17 -7.13 1.69 -9.09
C GLY A 17 -7.59 2.35 -7.79
N ILE A 18 -8.05 1.56 -6.81
CA ILE A 18 -8.43 2.05 -5.48
C ILE A 18 -7.25 2.75 -4.80
N ALA A 19 -6.07 2.12 -4.76
CA ALA A 19 -4.91 2.72 -4.10
C ALA A 19 -4.49 4.05 -4.75
N ARG A 20 -4.44 4.11 -6.10
CA ARG A 20 -4.17 5.37 -6.81
C ARG A 20 -5.18 6.45 -6.47
N HIS A 21 -6.48 6.11 -6.52
CA HIS A 21 -7.55 7.05 -6.22
C HIS A 21 -7.41 7.66 -4.81
N VAL A 22 -7.22 6.81 -3.79
CA VAL A 22 -7.03 7.26 -2.40
C VAL A 22 -5.79 8.15 -2.25
N LEU A 23 -4.66 7.75 -2.86
CA LEU A 23 -3.42 8.51 -2.77
C LEU A 23 -3.52 9.86 -3.47
N ASP A 24 -4.18 9.90 -4.63
CA ASP A 24 -4.40 11.13 -5.41
C ASP A 24 -5.38 12.07 -4.68
N GLU A 25 -6.48 11.55 -4.14
CA GLU A 25 -7.48 12.31 -3.37
C GLU A 25 -6.86 12.94 -2.11
N LEU A 26 -6.01 12.18 -1.41
CA LEU A 26 -5.36 12.62 -0.17
C LEU A 26 -4.04 13.38 -0.41
N GLY A 27 -3.62 13.55 -1.67
CA GLY A 27 -2.39 14.26 -2.02
C GLY A 27 -1.10 13.61 -1.50
N VAL A 28 -1.09 12.28 -1.34
CA VAL A 28 0.06 11.54 -0.82
C VAL A 28 1.03 11.24 -1.96
N PRO A 29 2.29 11.73 -1.93
CA PRO A 29 3.27 11.40 -2.95
C PRO A 29 3.74 9.94 -2.82
N TYR A 30 3.85 9.24 -3.94
CA TYR A 30 4.34 7.87 -4.00
C TYR A 30 5.15 7.59 -5.26
N ARG A 31 5.98 6.55 -5.20
CA ARG A 31 6.70 5.98 -6.34
C ARG A 31 6.10 4.64 -6.73
N GLU A 32 5.80 4.46 -8.02
CA GLU A 32 5.41 3.14 -8.54
C GLU A 32 6.62 2.31 -8.99
N ILE A 33 6.55 1.01 -8.75
CA ILE A 33 7.48 0.00 -9.27
C ILE A 33 6.68 -1.06 -10.03
N ASP A 34 6.91 -1.17 -11.34
CA ASP A 34 6.27 -2.17 -12.18
C ASP A 34 7.04 -3.49 -12.16
N MET A 35 6.46 -4.50 -11.51
CA MET A 35 7.09 -5.82 -11.37
C MET A 35 6.99 -6.70 -12.64
N ASP A 36 6.26 -6.25 -13.69
CA ASP A 36 6.32 -6.89 -15.01
C ASP A 36 7.53 -6.41 -15.83
N ILE A 37 8.24 -5.37 -15.36
CA ILE A 37 9.47 -4.82 -15.98
C ILE A 37 10.69 -5.09 -15.10
N ASP A 38 10.56 -5.07 -13.78
CA ASP A 38 11.62 -5.36 -12.80
C ASP A 38 11.43 -6.78 -12.19
N PRO A 39 12.17 -7.81 -12.64
CA PRO A 39 12.10 -9.15 -12.07
C PRO A 39 12.51 -9.20 -10.59
N ALA A 40 13.40 -8.32 -10.14
CA ALA A 40 13.80 -8.27 -8.74
C ALA A 40 12.66 -7.71 -7.87
N ALA A 41 11.88 -6.75 -8.38
CA ALA A 41 10.65 -6.30 -7.72
C ALA A 41 9.65 -7.44 -7.55
N ARG A 42 9.52 -8.28 -8.59
CA ARG A 42 8.65 -9.45 -8.54
C ARG A 42 9.08 -10.43 -7.46
N GLU A 43 10.38 -10.73 -7.37
CA GLU A 43 10.94 -11.63 -6.36
C GLU A 43 10.70 -11.09 -4.94
N ARG A 44 10.94 -9.79 -4.72
CA ARG A 44 10.68 -9.14 -3.41
C ARG A 44 9.22 -9.29 -2.97
N VAL A 45 8.26 -9.00 -3.85
CA VAL A 45 6.83 -9.12 -3.52
C VAL A 45 6.45 -10.56 -3.16
N VAL A 46 6.98 -11.55 -3.89
CA VAL A 46 6.76 -12.97 -3.58
C VAL A 46 7.39 -13.34 -2.26
N GLU A 47 8.59 -12.86 -1.95
CA GLU A 47 9.24 -13.13 -0.67
C GLU A 47 8.43 -12.56 0.50
N TRP A 48 7.93 -11.33 0.37
CA TRP A 48 7.20 -10.67 1.46
C TRP A 48 5.80 -11.24 1.68
N THR A 49 5.10 -11.57 0.60
CA THR A 49 3.67 -11.90 0.65
C THR A 49 3.38 -13.39 0.44
N GLY A 50 4.29 -14.12 -0.20
CA GLY A 50 4.04 -15.46 -0.74
C GLY A 50 3.30 -15.46 -2.08
N TYR A 51 2.94 -14.29 -2.62
CA TYR A 51 2.10 -14.12 -3.80
C TYR A 51 2.63 -13.02 -4.72
N LEU A 52 1.99 -12.86 -5.89
CA LEU A 52 2.22 -11.74 -6.81
C LEU A 52 1.17 -10.62 -6.63
N SER A 53 0.72 -10.43 -5.39
CA SER A 53 -0.41 -9.57 -5.05
C SER A 53 -0.08 -8.09 -5.24
N VAL A 54 -0.96 -7.38 -5.96
CA VAL A 54 -0.83 -5.95 -6.22
C VAL A 54 -2.15 -5.20 -5.98
N PRO A 55 -2.08 -3.96 -5.46
CA PRO A 55 -0.88 -3.24 -5.08
C PRO A 55 -0.28 -3.83 -3.79
N THR A 56 1.04 -3.78 -3.68
CA THR A 56 1.73 -3.93 -2.39
C THR A 56 2.43 -2.61 -2.09
N LEU A 57 1.99 -1.92 -1.05
CA LEU A 57 2.53 -0.64 -0.63
C LEU A 57 3.53 -0.85 0.50
N VAL A 58 4.66 -0.13 0.46
CA VAL A 58 5.69 -0.16 1.49
C VAL A 58 6.16 1.23 1.86
N LEU A 59 6.50 1.41 3.13
CA LEU A 59 7.27 2.57 3.59
C LEU A 59 8.76 2.28 3.43
N ALA A 60 9.45 3.07 2.63
CA ALA A 60 10.87 2.94 2.39
C ALA A 60 11.63 4.18 2.88
N GLU A 61 12.93 4.07 3.12
CA GLU A 61 13.78 5.25 3.19
C GLU A 61 13.81 5.96 1.82
N VAL A 62 14.01 7.27 1.80
CA VAL A 62 14.14 8.05 0.56
C VAL A 62 15.29 7.48 -0.30
N GLY A 63 15.00 7.21 -1.57
CA GLY A 63 15.92 6.56 -2.52
C GLY A 63 15.75 5.04 -2.60
N GLU A 64 15.27 4.41 -1.53
CA GLU A 64 15.07 2.96 -1.44
C GLU A 64 13.70 2.51 -1.97
N VAL A 65 13.57 1.21 -2.21
CA VAL A 65 12.31 0.58 -2.66
C VAL A 65 11.87 -0.58 -1.77
N VAL A 66 12.62 -0.86 -0.71
CA VAL A 66 12.32 -1.92 0.26
C VAL A 66 11.77 -1.31 1.55
N PRO A 67 10.96 -2.07 2.33
CA PRO A 67 10.49 -1.61 3.63
C PRO A 67 11.64 -1.14 4.52
N TYR A 68 11.49 0.01 5.19
CA TYR A 68 12.52 0.56 6.10
C TYR A 68 12.77 -0.34 7.32
N GLU A 69 11.78 -1.16 7.67
CA GLU A 69 11.89 -2.22 8.66
C GLU A 69 11.16 -3.48 8.14
N PRO A 70 11.55 -4.69 8.58
CA PRO A 70 10.89 -5.91 8.16
C PRO A 70 9.38 -5.87 8.47
N PRO A 71 8.50 -6.16 7.48
CA PRO A 71 7.07 -6.24 7.74
C PRO A 71 6.76 -7.41 8.67
N THR A 72 5.68 -7.28 9.44
CA THR A 72 5.19 -8.33 10.34
C THR A 72 5.03 -9.64 9.58
N HIS A 73 5.49 -10.75 10.18
CA HIS A 73 5.46 -12.06 9.55
C HIS A 73 4.04 -12.47 9.17
N LEU A 74 3.86 -12.93 7.93
CA LEU A 74 2.63 -13.53 7.44
C LEU A 74 2.84 -15.05 7.35
N PRO A 75 2.09 -15.86 8.11
CA PRO A 75 2.20 -17.32 8.01
C PRO A 75 1.93 -17.81 6.59
N ARG A 76 2.69 -18.80 6.14
CA ARG A 76 2.57 -19.34 4.79
C ARG A 76 1.12 -19.78 4.49
N GLY A 77 0.61 -19.40 3.32
CA GLY A 77 -0.73 -19.76 2.86
C GLY A 77 -1.85 -18.83 3.35
N HIS A 78 -1.55 -17.84 4.20
CA HIS A 78 -2.52 -16.82 4.60
C HIS A 78 -2.56 -15.68 3.58
N SER A 79 -3.74 -15.14 3.35
CA SER A 79 -3.92 -13.97 2.47
C SER A 79 -3.21 -12.74 3.04
N PRO A 80 -2.46 -11.96 2.24
CA PRO A 80 -1.86 -10.70 2.67
C PRO A 80 -2.84 -9.51 2.61
N ARG A 81 -4.05 -9.72 2.06
CA ARG A 81 -5.00 -8.66 1.69
C ARG A 81 -5.51 -7.89 2.90
N GLY A 82 -5.40 -6.56 2.86
CA GLY A 82 -5.95 -5.64 3.86
C GLY A 82 -5.26 -5.70 5.22
N ILE A 83 -4.20 -6.51 5.36
CA ILE A 83 -3.50 -6.68 6.63
C ILE A 83 -2.41 -5.62 6.75
N ASP A 84 -2.54 -4.74 7.75
CA ASP A 84 -1.47 -3.86 8.21
C ASP A 84 -0.34 -4.70 8.81
N ARG A 85 0.80 -4.74 8.12
CA ARG A 85 1.99 -5.49 8.54
C ARG A 85 3.10 -4.55 9.02
N GLY A 86 2.75 -3.36 9.51
CA GLY A 86 3.71 -2.32 9.89
C GLY A 86 4.12 -1.53 8.66
N SER A 87 5.35 -1.71 8.18
CA SER A 87 5.89 -1.01 7.01
C SER A 87 5.28 -1.42 5.66
N MET A 88 4.23 -2.24 5.65
CA MET A 88 3.62 -2.81 4.45
C MET A 88 2.12 -3.05 4.58
N ILE A 89 1.39 -2.82 3.49
CA ILE A 89 0.01 -3.25 3.31
C ILE A 89 -0.23 -3.70 1.86
N THR A 90 -1.04 -4.73 1.65
CA THR A 90 -1.26 -5.35 0.33
C THR A 90 -2.75 -5.41 0.00
N GLU A 91 -3.13 -5.09 -1.24
CA GLU A 91 -4.52 -5.18 -1.75
C GLU A 91 -5.57 -4.53 -0.82
N ALA A 92 -5.21 -3.42 -0.18
CA ALA A 92 -6.08 -2.73 0.76
C ALA A 92 -7.33 -2.18 0.05
N THR A 93 -8.45 -2.26 0.74
CA THR A 93 -9.60 -1.39 0.47
C THR A 93 -9.25 0.07 0.77
N ASP A 94 -10.13 0.97 0.37
CA ASP A 94 -9.98 2.39 0.65
C ASP A 94 -9.79 2.68 2.16
N SER A 95 -10.74 2.26 2.99
CA SER A 95 -10.70 2.55 4.43
C SER A 95 -9.49 1.93 5.15
N GLU A 96 -9.05 0.74 4.71
CA GLU A 96 -7.84 0.10 5.20
C GLU A 96 -6.58 0.90 4.83
N LEU A 97 -6.47 1.36 3.58
CA LEU A 97 -5.34 2.17 3.12
C LEU A 97 -5.33 3.53 3.84
N THR A 98 -6.46 4.22 3.90
CA THR A 98 -6.60 5.51 4.58
C THR A 98 -6.18 5.42 6.05
N ARG A 99 -6.62 4.38 6.76
CA ARG A 99 -6.22 4.15 8.16
C ARG A 99 -4.72 3.90 8.29
N TRP A 100 -4.15 3.11 7.39
CA TRP A 100 -2.71 2.82 7.38
C TRP A 100 -1.87 4.07 7.10
N LEU A 101 -2.26 4.89 6.11
CA LEU A 101 -1.61 6.17 5.80
C LEU A 101 -1.62 7.10 7.02
N ASN A 102 -2.76 7.20 7.71
CA ASN A 102 -2.89 8.03 8.90
C ASN A 102 -2.00 7.54 10.06
N LYS A 103 -2.03 6.23 10.35
CA LYS A 103 -1.17 5.60 11.37
C LYS A 103 0.30 5.94 11.19
N HIS A 104 0.75 6.03 9.94
CA HIS A 104 2.14 6.32 9.60
C HIS A 104 2.44 7.81 9.40
N GLY A 105 1.47 8.68 9.64
CA GLY A 105 1.62 10.14 9.52
C GLY A 105 1.84 10.62 8.10
N LEU A 106 1.43 9.84 7.09
CA LEU A 106 1.46 10.26 5.68
C LEU A 106 0.31 11.20 5.33
N ILE A 107 -0.76 11.16 6.13
CA ILE A 107 -1.88 12.09 6.06
C ILE A 107 -2.20 12.62 7.47
N PRO A 108 -2.71 13.85 7.58
CA PRO A 108 -3.26 14.39 8.82
C PRO A 108 -4.40 13.54 9.40
N HIS A 109 -4.65 13.64 10.71
CA HIS A 109 -5.76 12.92 11.38
C HIS A 109 -7.14 13.40 10.94
N ASP A 110 -7.32 14.70 10.77
CA ASP A 110 -8.56 15.31 10.30
C ASP A 110 -8.90 14.88 8.86
N ALA A 111 -7.91 14.74 7.98
CA ALA A 111 -8.12 14.22 6.62
C ALA A 111 -8.72 12.79 6.62
N ALA A 112 -8.26 11.93 7.54
CA ALA A 112 -8.80 10.58 7.68
C ALA A 112 -10.24 10.57 8.25
N GLU A 113 -10.52 11.43 9.24
CA GLU A 113 -11.86 11.58 9.83
C GLU A 113 -12.87 12.15 8.82
N MET A 114 -12.48 13.16 8.04
CA MET A 114 -13.32 13.73 6.99
C MET A 114 -13.69 12.69 5.93
N LYS A 115 -12.72 11.88 5.49
CA LYS A 115 -12.97 10.83 4.52
C LYS A 115 -13.93 9.77 5.06
N ASP A 116 -13.70 9.30 6.28
CA ASP A 116 -14.57 8.33 6.94
C ASP A 116 -16.00 8.87 7.15
N ALA A 117 -16.16 10.16 7.40
CA ALA A 117 -17.47 10.80 7.45
C ALA A 117 -18.16 10.86 6.08
N LEU A 118 -17.43 11.15 5.00
CA LEU A 118 -17.94 11.15 3.63
C LEU A 118 -18.39 9.75 3.20
N ASP A 119 -17.58 8.73 3.47
CA ASP A 119 -17.87 7.34 3.12
C ASP A 119 -19.15 6.82 3.81
N ARG A 120 -19.46 7.29 5.04
CA ARG A 120 -20.68 6.94 5.79
C ARG A 120 -21.92 7.74 5.38
N GLY A 121 -21.75 8.88 4.72
CA GLY A 121 -22.84 9.76 4.29
C GLY A 121 -23.38 9.47 2.88
N ALA A 122 -22.82 8.47 2.20
CA ALA A 122 -23.13 8.10 0.82
C ALA A 122 -24.22 7.00 0.68
N ASP A 123 -24.89 6.64 1.78
CA ASP A 123 -25.98 5.63 1.83
C ASP A 123 -27.39 6.24 1.66
#